data_AF-A0A6V7IX47-F1
#
_entry.id   AF-A0A6V7IX47-F1
#
_cell.length_a   1.000
_cell.length_b   1.000
_cell.length_c   1.000
_cell.angle_alpha   90.00
_cell.angle_beta   90.00
_cell.angle_gamma   90.00
#
_symmetry.space_group_name_H-M   'P 1'
#
loop_
_entity.id
_entity.type
_entity.pdbx_description
1 polymer ?
#
loop_
_entity_poly.entity_id
_entity_poly.type
_entity_poly.pdbx_seq_one_letter_code
_entity_poly.pdbx_strand_id
1 'polypeptide(L)'
;QPQPSPHCPRMHGYFAHENPSICDTFYYCVEGKFNMITCPDGLVFSEKTGICNWPDEAQKKGCGSMELFNFTCPKVNETIAATHPRYPDPEDCQFFYVCVNGEIPRRSGCKLGQAFDERTGKCDWARRIPE
;
A
#
# COMPACT_ATOMS: atom_id res chain seq x y z
N GLN A 1 18.72 20.15 23.50
CA GLN A 1 19.19 18.78 23.18
C GLN A 1 18.02 17.99 22.63
N PRO A 2 18.18 17.16 21.57
CA PRO A 2 17.15 16.19 21.25
C PRO A 2 16.97 15.26 22.45
N GLN A 3 15.77 15.22 22.99
CA GLN A 3 15.38 14.34 24.10
C GLN A 3 14.69 13.14 23.45
N PRO A 4 15.40 12.02 23.20
CA PRO A 4 14.78 10.83 22.67
C PRO A 4 13.89 10.18 23.74
N SER A 5 12.78 9.61 23.30
CA SER A 5 11.90 8.76 24.12
C SER A 5 11.58 7.48 23.32
N PRO A 6 10.93 6.47 23.91
CA PRO A 6 10.53 5.28 23.16
C PRO A 6 9.74 5.67 21.91
N HIS A 7 10.12 5.10 20.75
CA HIS A 7 9.50 5.35 19.44
C HIS A 7 9.65 6.76 18.85
N CYS A 8 10.18 7.71 19.62
CA CYS A 8 10.41 9.08 19.19
C CYS A 8 11.90 9.42 19.25
N PRO A 9 12.65 9.22 18.14
CA PRO A 9 14.02 9.72 18.02
C PRO A 9 14.15 11.23 18.28
N ARG A 10 13.06 11.99 18.07
CA ARG A 10 12.96 13.43 18.38
C ARG A 10 11.59 13.75 18.96
N MET A 11 11.48 14.89 19.65
CA MET A 11 10.25 15.33 20.33
C MET A 11 9.03 15.45 19.40
N HIS A 12 9.25 15.81 18.14
CA HIS A 12 8.19 15.96 17.14
C HIS A 12 8.61 15.31 15.82
N GLY A 13 7.66 14.67 15.15
CA GLY A 13 7.86 14.14 13.81
C GLY A 13 7.10 12.85 13.55
N TYR A 14 7.36 12.30 12.36
CA TYR A 14 6.89 10.99 11.93
C TYR A 14 8.10 10.08 11.82
N PHE A 15 8.04 8.91 12.45
CA PHE A 15 9.16 7.98 12.52
C PHE A 15 8.70 6.58 12.15
N ALA A 16 9.50 5.87 11.35
CA ALA A 16 9.17 4.50 11.00
C ALA A 16 9.19 3.58 12.22
N HIS A 17 8.48 2.47 12.11
CA HIS A 17 8.58 1.39 13.09
C HIS A 17 10.03 0.87 13.21
N GLU A 18 10.47 0.50 14.42
CA GLU A 18 11.85 0.07 14.69
C GLU A 18 12.20 -1.25 13.98
N ASN A 19 11.22 -2.15 13.90
CA ASN A 19 11.33 -3.37 13.10
C ASN A 19 11.22 -3.02 11.60
N PRO A 20 12.29 -3.20 10.80
CA PRO A 20 12.29 -2.84 9.38
C PRO A 20 11.33 -3.67 8.53
N SER A 21 10.90 -4.85 9.00
CA SER A 21 9.90 -5.69 8.34
C SER A 21 8.48 -5.17 8.50
N ILE A 22 8.25 -4.19 9.38
CA ILE A 22 6.96 -3.51 9.50
C ILE A 22 7.00 -2.27 8.60
N CYS A 23 6.24 -2.34 7.52
CA CYS A 23 6.30 -1.38 6.41
C CYS A 23 5.21 -0.31 6.47
N ASP A 24 4.04 -0.67 6.99
CA ASP A 24 2.83 0.13 7.00
C ASP A 24 2.64 0.94 8.29
N THR A 25 3.40 0.64 9.35
CA THR A 25 3.21 1.24 10.67
C THR A 25 4.30 2.27 10.97
N PHE A 26 3.89 3.39 11.55
CA PHE A 26 4.77 4.49 11.95
C PHE A 26 4.27 5.17 13.22
N TYR A 27 5.11 6.03 13.77
CA TYR A 27 4.84 6.80 14.98
C TYR A 27 4.71 8.28 14.67
N TYR A 28 3.64 8.89 15.16
CA TYR A 28 3.50 10.34 15.22
C TYR A 28 3.82 10.83 16.62
N CYS A 29 4.89 11.62 16.74
CA CYS A 29 5.40 12.11 18.01
C CYS A 29 5.05 13.57 18.26
N VAL A 30 4.60 13.87 19.47
CA VAL A 30 4.38 15.22 20.00
C VAL A 30 4.91 15.26 21.43
N GLU A 31 5.88 16.15 21.68
CA GLU A 31 6.55 16.29 22.97
C GLU A 31 7.11 14.96 23.52
N GLY A 32 7.61 14.10 22.64
CA GLY A 32 8.17 12.80 23.02
C GLY A 32 7.12 11.74 23.39
N LYS A 33 5.82 12.02 23.19
CA LYS A 33 4.74 11.03 23.28
C LYS A 33 4.35 10.62 21.86
N PHE A 34 4.19 9.31 21.61
CA PHE A 34 3.85 8.79 20.30
C PHE A 34 2.38 8.31 20.23
N ASN A 35 1.82 8.41 19.04
CA ASN A 35 0.71 7.58 18.60
C ASN A 35 1.21 6.63 17.51
N MET A 36 0.85 5.35 17.59
CA MET A 36 1.09 4.40 16.52
C MET A 36 0.00 4.52 15.46
N ILE A 37 0.39 4.61 14.19
CA ILE A 37 -0.51 4.77 13.05
C ILE A 37 -0.16 3.71 12.01
N THR A 38 -1.20 3.04 11.49
CA THR A 38 -1.08 2.09 10.38
C THR A 38 -1.56 2.77 9.10
N CYS A 39 -0.78 2.65 8.03
CA CYS A 39 -1.12 3.12 6.71
C CYS A 39 -2.35 2.38 6.16
N PRO A 40 -3.14 3.02 5.28
CA PRO A 40 -4.18 2.32 4.54
C PRO A 40 -3.63 1.11 3.78
N ASP A 41 -4.48 0.11 3.56
CA ASP A 41 -4.10 -1.13 2.87
C ASP A 41 -3.37 -0.86 1.55
N GLY A 42 -2.25 -1.55 1.38
CA GLY A 42 -1.41 -1.44 0.19
C GLY A 42 -0.44 -0.26 0.18
N LEU A 43 -0.41 0.57 1.22
CA LEU A 43 0.54 1.67 1.37
C LEU A 43 1.61 1.39 2.43
N VAL A 44 2.76 2.04 2.26
CA VAL A 44 3.96 1.92 3.10
C VAL A 44 4.33 3.30 3.62
N PHE A 45 4.75 3.39 4.87
CA PHE A 45 5.24 4.65 5.40
C PHE A 45 6.58 5.03 4.74
N SER A 46 6.63 6.22 4.16
CA SER A 46 7.86 6.78 3.60
C SER A 46 8.49 7.75 4.59
N GLU A 47 9.67 7.40 5.13
CA GLU A 47 10.45 8.29 6.01
C GLU A 47 10.90 9.58 5.29
N LYS A 48 10.99 9.53 3.95
CA LYS A 48 11.39 10.68 3.13
C LYS A 48 10.31 11.75 3.05
N THR A 49 9.05 11.35 2.91
CA THR A 49 7.91 12.27 2.75
C THR A 49 7.12 12.46 4.04
N GLY A 50 7.27 11.55 5.01
CA GLY A 50 6.54 11.55 6.27
C GLY A 50 5.07 11.14 6.12
N ILE A 51 4.70 10.49 5.01
CA ILE A 51 3.35 10.04 4.71
C ILE A 51 3.34 8.59 4.20
N CYS A 52 2.15 8.00 4.13
CA CYS A 52 1.93 6.72 3.47
C CYS A 52 1.97 6.90 1.95
N ASN A 53 2.86 6.17 1.28
CA ASN A 53 3.00 6.15 -0.17
C ASN A 53 2.91 4.72 -0.72
N TRP A 54 2.79 4.59 -2.04
CA TRP A 54 2.90 3.30 -2.70
C TRP A 54 4.28 2.69 -2.42
N PRO A 55 4.40 1.36 -2.28
CA PRO A 55 5.67 0.70 -1.96
C PRO A 55 6.83 1.13 -2.89
N ASP A 56 6.55 1.26 -4.19
CA ASP A 56 7.52 1.66 -5.22
C ASP A 56 7.95 3.14 -5.12
N GLU A 57 7.10 4.00 -4.58
CA GLU A 57 7.40 5.42 -4.35
C GLU A 57 8.05 5.66 -2.97
N ALA A 58 7.62 4.89 -1.96
CA ALA A 58 8.15 4.97 -0.60
C ALA A 58 9.62 4.55 -0.54
N GLN A 59 10.02 3.61 -1.41
CA GLN A 59 11.39 3.09 -1.53
C GLN A 59 11.98 2.59 -0.20
N LYS A 60 11.12 2.12 0.70
CA LYS A 60 11.54 1.50 1.96
C LYS A 60 12.12 0.12 1.66
N LYS A 61 13.35 -0.12 2.09
CA LYS A 61 14.07 -1.39 1.87
C LYS A 61 13.29 -2.56 2.48
N GLY A 62 13.06 -3.62 1.69
CA GLY A 62 12.31 -4.81 2.13
C GLY A 62 10.80 -4.63 2.20
N CYS A 63 10.29 -3.54 1.63
CA CYS A 63 8.88 -3.21 1.58
C CYS A 63 8.45 -2.92 0.14
N GLY A 64 9.01 -3.62 -0.86
CA GLY A 64 8.62 -3.46 -2.25
C GLY A 64 7.26 -4.12 -2.55
N SER A 65 6.54 -3.66 -3.58
CA SER A 65 5.21 -4.18 -3.90
C SER A 65 5.17 -5.71 -4.10
N MET A 66 6.14 -6.27 -4.82
CA MET A 66 6.20 -7.71 -5.08
C MET A 66 6.47 -8.51 -3.79
N GLU A 67 7.28 -7.96 -2.89
CA GLU A 67 7.63 -8.60 -1.61
C GLU A 67 6.43 -8.58 -0.65
N LEU A 68 5.66 -7.49 -0.64
CA LEU A 68 4.53 -7.31 0.26
C LEU A 68 3.28 -8.07 -0.19
N PHE A 69 2.99 -8.10 -1.48
CA PHE A 69 1.73 -8.63 -2.00
C PHE A 69 1.84 -10.04 -2.55
N ASN A 70 3.06 -10.54 -2.79
CA ASN A 70 3.29 -11.83 -3.46
C ASN A 70 2.48 -11.97 -4.78
N PHE A 71 2.26 -10.85 -5.46
CA PHE A 71 1.48 -10.76 -6.69
C PHE A 71 2.38 -10.33 -7.84
N THR A 72 2.22 -10.98 -9.00
CA THR A 72 2.95 -10.64 -10.23
C THR A 72 1.98 -10.17 -11.30
N CYS A 73 2.25 -9.00 -11.87
CA CYS A 73 1.47 -8.47 -12.97
C CYS A 73 1.51 -9.41 -14.19
N PRO A 74 0.35 -9.82 -14.73
CA PRO A 74 0.28 -10.57 -15.97
C PRO A 74 1.02 -9.85 -17.11
N LYS A 75 1.77 -10.62 -17.89
CA LYS A 75 2.52 -10.09 -19.04
C LYS A 75 1.56 -9.73 -20.16
N VAL A 76 1.64 -8.48 -20.61
CA VAL A 76 0.82 -7.90 -21.67
C VAL A 76 1.71 -7.13 -22.64
N ASN A 77 1.17 -6.74 -23.79
CA ASN A 77 1.89 -5.89 -24.74
C ASN A 77 2.03 -4.45 -24.21
N GLU A 78 2.92 -3.66 -24.83
CA GLU A 78 3.21 -2.29 -24.42
C GLU A 78 1.99 -1.37 -24.42
N THR A 79 1.08 -1.54 -25.40
CA THR A 79 -0.13 -0.73 -25.50
C THR A 79 -1.06 -0.95 -24.32
N ILE A 80 -1.24 -2.21 -23.89
CA ILE A 80 -2.05 -2.55 -22.71
C ILE A 80 -1.32 -2.14 -21.44
N ALA A 81 -0.01 -2.39 -21.35
CA ALA A 81 0.81 -2.00 -20.21
C ALA A 81 0.69 -0.49 -19.90
N ALA A 82 0.71 0.34 -20.95
CA ALA A 82 0.55 1.80 -20.84
C ALA A 82 -0.82 2.24 -20.28
N THR A 83 -1.82 1.36 -20.25
CA THR A 83 -3.14 1.65 -19.65
C THR A 83 -3.21 1.34 -18.15
N HIS A 84 -2.14 0.82 -17.56
CA HIS A 84 -2.09 0.35 -16.17
C HIS A 84 -3.21 -0.68 -15.87
N PRO A 85 -3.14 -1.88 -16.48
CA PRO A 85 -4.22 -2.85 -16.41
C PRO A 85 -4.49 -3.28 -14.97
N ARG A 86 -5.74 -3.70 -14.71
CA ARG A 86 -6.22 -4.05 -13.39
C ARG A 86 -6.57 -5.52 -13.32
N TYR A 87 -6.26 -6.15 -12.20
CA TYR A 87 -6.46 -7.59 -11.98
C TYR A 87 -7.04 -7.84 -10.59
N PRO A 88 -7.92 -8.83 -10.42
CA PRO A 88 -8.49 -9.16 -9.13
C PRO A 88 -7.39 -9.54 -8.13
N ASP A 89 -7.61 -9.22 -6.86
CA ASP A 89 -6.84 -9.82 -5.78
C ASP A 89 -7.34 -11.27 -5.56
N PRO A 90 -6.45 -12.28 -5.53
CA PRO A 90 -6.85 -13.68 -5.43
C PRO A 90 -7.38 -14.07 -4.04
N GLU A 91 -7.04 -13.31 -3.00
CA GLU A 91 -7.38 -13.62 -1.61
C GLU A 91 -8.56 -12.77 -1.10
N ASP A 92 -8.80 -11.60 -1.69
CA ASP A 92 -9.86 -10.70 -1.25
C ASP A 92 -10.56 -9.98 -2.41
N CYS A 93 -11.81 -10.35 -2.68
CA CYS A 93 -12.63 -9.79 -3.76
C CYS A 93 -12.90 -8.27 -3.63
N GLN A 94 -12.73 -7.67 -2.45
CA GLN A 94 -12.82 -6.21 -2.28
C GLN A 94 -11.61 -5.51 -2.91
N PHE A 95 -10.49 -6.20 -3.07
CA PHE A 95 -9.25 -5.63 -3.57
C PHE A 95 -8.93 -6.06 -5.00
N PHE A 96 -8.06 -5.27 -5.62
CA PHE A 96 -7.52 -5.50 -6.94
C PHE A 96 -6.13 -4.87 -7.04
N TYR A 97 -5.35 -5.31 -8.03
CA TYR A 97 -4.04 -4.74 -8.34
C TYR A 97 -4.13 -3.85 -9.56
N VAL A 98 -3.57 -2.65 -9.46
CA VAL A 98 -3.24 -1.80 -10.61
C VAL A 98 -1.79 -2.07 -10.98
N CYS A 99 -1.55 -2.57 -12.19
CA CYS A 99 -0.21 -2.87 -12.68
C CYS A 99 0.39 -1.67 -13.40
N VAL A 100 1.19 -0.87 -12.69
CA VAL A 100 1.81 0.32 -13.26
C VAL A 100 2.79 -0.09 -14.37
N ASN A 101 2.56 0.42 -15.60
CA ASN A 101 3.29 0.05 -16.80
C ASN A 101 3.34 -1.48 -17.04
N GLY A 102 2.34 -2.22 -16.55
CA GLY A 102 2.29 -3.68 -16.67
C GLY A 102 3.28 -4.45 -15.79
N GLU A 103 4.02 -3.78 -14.91
CA GLU A 103 5.11 -4.41 -14.14
C GLU A 103 4.94 -4.31 -12.62
N ILE A 104 4.59 -3.13 -12.11
CA ILE A 104 4.60 -2.87 -10.66
C ILE A 104 3.16 -2.96 -10.12
N PRO A 105 2.84 -3.94 -9.27
CA PRO A 105 1.51 -4.03 -8.70
C PRO A 105 1.31 -3.02 -7.58
N ARG A 106 0.19 -2.30 -7.62
CA ARG A 106 -0.30 -1.47 -6.52
C ARG A 106 -1.66 -2.01 -6.08
N ARG A 107 -1.74 -2.53 -4.86
CA ARG A 107 -3.00 -3.04 -4.30
C ARG A 107 -3.95 -1.88 -4.04
N SER A 108 -5.22 -2.02 -4.40
CA SER A 108 -6.24 -0.99 -4.23
C SER A 108 -7.56 -1.63 -3.86
N GLY A 109 -8.36 -0.92 -3.06
CA GLY A 109 -9.64 -1.41 -2.55
C GLY A 109 -10.83 -0.76 -3.25
N CYS A 110 -11.89 -1.55 -3.47
CA CYS A 110 -13.22 -1.06 -3.73
C CYS A 110 -13.85 -0.48 -2.44
N LYS A 111 -14.95 0.26 -2.57
CA LYS A 111 -15.67 0.78 -1.39
C LYS A 111 -16.29 -0.37 -0.60
N LEU A 112 -16.60 -0.11 0.67
CA LEU A 112 -17.31 -1.07 1.52
C LEU A 112 -18.61 -1.57 0.84
N GLY A 113 -18.76 -2.90 0.76
CA GLY A 113 -19.87 -3.57 0.10
C GLY A 113 -19.73 -3.75 -1.42
N GLN A 114 -18.64 -3.26 -2.01
CA GLN A 114 -18.28 -3.48 -3.41
C GLN A 114 -17.16 -4.51 -3.54
N ALA A 115 -17.12 -5.16 -4.70
CA ALA A 115 -16.08 -6.09 -5.10
C ALA A 115 -15.62 -5.76 -6.54
N PHE A 116 -14.41 -6.19 -6.87
CA PHE A 116 -13.84 -5.95 -8.20
C PHE A 116 -14.44 -6.91 -9.23
N ASP A 117 -15.04 -6.35 -10.29
CA ASP A 117 -15.53 -7.09 -11.44
C ASP A 117 -14.44 -7.19 -12.50
N GLU A 118 -13.85 -8.37 -12.66
CA GLU A 118 -12.80 -8.62 -13.66
C GLU A 118 -13.31 -8.44 -15.10
N ARG A 119 -14.59 -8.74 -15.38
CA ARG A 119 -15.15 -8.59 -16.74
C ARG A 119 -15.19 -7.13 -17.18
N THR A 120 -15.41 -6.21 -16.26
CA THR A 120 -15.52 -4.77 -16.56
C THR A 120 -14.30 -3.97 -16.11
N GLY A 121 -13.41 -4.55 -15.31
CA GLY A 121 -12.22 -3.91 -14.75
C GLY A 121 -12.55 -2.82 -13.71
N LYS A 122 -13.71 -2.93 -13.05
CA LYS A 122 -14.28 -1.88 -12.18
C LYS A 122 -14.88 -2.48 -10.91
N CYS A 123 -15.02 -1.63 -9.89
CA CYS A 123 -15.79 -1.99 -8.70
C CYS A 123 -17.29 -1.89 -8.98
N ASP A 124 -18.06 -2.93 -8.62
CA ASP A 124 -19.52 -2.88 -8.53
C ASP A 124 -19.97 -3.51 -7.19
N TRP A 125 -21.25 -3.41 -6.87
CA TRP A 125 -21.84 -4.05 -5.72
C TRP A 125 -21.63 -5.55 -5.76
N ALA A 126 -21.10 -6.13 -4.67
CA ALA A 126 -20.73 -7.54 -4.59
C ALA A 126 -21.84 -8.48 -5.07
N ARG A 127 -23.10 -8.18 -4.74
CA ARG A 127 -24.29 -8.95 -5.16
C ARG A 127 -24.53 -9.04 -6.68
N ARG A 128 -23.84 -8.23 -7.49
CA ARG A 128 -23.95 -8.25 -8.96
C ARG A 128 -22.77 -8.97 -9.62
N ILE A 129 -21.73 -9.26 -8.85
CA ILE A 129 -20.56 -9.98 -9.32
C ILE A 129 -20.98 -11.46 -9.41
N PRO A 130 -20.89 -12.07 -10.60
CA PRO A 130 -21.13 -13.51 -10.74
C PRO A 130 -20.15 -14.30 -9.88
N GLU A 131 -20.62 -15.42 -9.32
CA GLU A 131 -19.75 -16.43 -8.68
C GLU A 131 -18.77 -17.06 -9.66
#